data_AF-A0A5N5L142-F1
#
_entry.id   AF-A0A5N5L142-F1
#
_cell.length_a   1.000
_cell.length_b   1.000
_cell.length_c   1.000
_cell.angle_alpha   90.00
_cell.angle_beta   90.00
_cell.angle_gamma   90.00
#
_symmetry.space_group_name_H-M   'P 1'
#
loop_
_entity.id
_entity.type
_entity.pdbx_description
1 polymer ?
#
loop_
_entity_poly.entity_id
_entity_poly.type
_entity_poly.pdbx_seq_one_letter_code
_entity_poly.pdbx_strand_id
1 'polypeptide(L)'
;MLARSCLRSTRAFAGARNGAINVSKRAASSSSGPTPDASPLKLNIAAVASTAVAAGSIAWYYHLYGPTAHAMTPAEEGLHPTAYPWVHQQFLKSFDHQALRRGFQVYREVCAACHSLSRVPYRTLVGTLMTVDEAKALAEENEYDTEPNDQGDIEQRPGKLSDYMPAPYKNDEAARAANNGALPPDLSLITKARHGGCDYIFALLTGYPDEPPAGAQVGAGLNFNPYFPGTGIAMARVLYDDLVEYEDGTPATTSQMAKDVTEFLNWAAEPEMDDRKRTGLKVLVVTSVLFAITVYVKRYKWAWLKSRKIAYDPPKAENTHHRL
;
A
#
# COMPACT_ATOMS: atom_id res chain seq x y z
N MET A 1 -44.88 26.52 27.44
CA MET A 1 -45.48 27.61 26.64
C MET A 1 -44.81 27.54 25.26
N LEU A 2 -45.51 26.99 24.26
CA LEU A 2 -46.19 27.73 23.18
C LEU A 2 -45.17 28.40 22.22
N ALA A 3 -45.22 28.33 20.90
CA ALA A 3 -46.05 27.65 19.90
C ALA A 3 -45.38 27.97 18.53
N ARG A 4 -45.31 27.00 17.61
CA ARG A 4 -45.95 26.98 16.27
C ARG A 4 -45.69 28.13 15.28
N SER A 5 -45.24 27.74 14.08
CA SER A 5 -45.71 28.15 12.74
C SER A 5 -44.83 27.41 11.72
N CYS A 6 -45.20 26.43 10.88
CA CYS A 6 -46.39 26.03 10.09
C CYS A 6 -46.78 26.92 8.91
N LEU A 7 -46.33 26.55 7.70
CA LEU A 7 -47.03 26.70 6.41
C LEU A 7 -46.63 25.51 5.51
N ARG A 8 -47.38 24.40 5.52
CA ARG A 8 -48.43 23.99 4.55
C ARG A 8 -48.01 24.05 3.07
N SER A 9 -47.89 22.88 2.45
CA SER A 9 -48.31 22.67 1.06
C SER A 9 -49.22 21.44 1.00
N THR A 10 -50.13 21.49 0.05
CA THR A 10 -51.46 20.90 0.01
C THR A 10 -51.48 19.44 -0.44
N ARG A 11 -52.40 18.66 0.15
CA ARG A 11 -52.84 17.37 -0.38
C ARG A 11 -53.57 17.59 -1.72
N ALA A 12 -53.18 16.83 -2.74
CA ALA A 12 -54.05 16.50 -3.85
C ALA A 12 -54.06 14.97 -4.03
N PHE A 13 -55.21 14.40 -3.64
CA PHE A 13 -55.83 13.19 -4.18
C PHE A 13 -55.04 11.88 -4.23
N ALA A 14 -55.18 11.13 -3.14
CA ALA A 14 -55.35 9.69 -3.21
C ALA A 14 -56.68 9.38 -3.91
N GLY A 15 -56.60 8.97 -5.18
CA GLY A 15 -57.77 8.70 -6.01
C GLY A 15 -57.42 7.85 -7.22
N ALA A 16 -57.07 6.58 -7.00
CA ALA A 16 -57.28 5.47 -7.94
C ALA A 16 -56.82 4.15 -7.28
N ARG A 17 -57.54 3.74 -6.22
CA ARG A 17 -57.72 2.31 -5.95
C ARG A 17 -58.57 1.75 -7.10
N ASN A 18 -58.21 0.56 -7.57
CA ASN A 18 -58.86 -0.20 -8.65
C ASN A 18 -58.60 0.25 -10.10
N GLY A 19 -57.32 0.29 -10.48
CA GLY A 19 -56.94 -0.03 -11.86
C GLY A 19 -56.76 -1.54 -11.97
N ALA A 20 -57.66 -2.20 -12.70
CA ALA A 20 -57.69 -3.65 -12.87
C ALA A 20 -56.29 -4.23 -13.10
N ILE A 21 -55.92 -5.19 -12.26
CA ILE A 21 -54.79 -6.09 -12.49
C ILE A 21 -55.23 -6.99 -13.66
N ASN A 22 -55.12 -6.47 -14.89
CA ASN A 22 -55.15 -7.32 -16.07
C ASN A 22 -53.85 -8.11 -16.06
N VAL A 23 -53.86 -9.20 -15.30
CA VAL A 23 -52.98 -10.33 -15.55
C VAL A 23 -53.23 -10.69 -17.01
N SER A 24 -52.33 -10.28 -17.89
CA SER A 24 -52.28 -10.81 -19.25
C SER A 24 -52.15 -12.32 -19.10
N LYS A 25 -53.28 -13.02 -19.22
CA LYS A 25 -53.29 -14.43 -19.57
C LYS A 25 -52.37 -14.53 -20.78
N ARG A 26 -51.22 -15.17 -20.63
CA ARG A 26 -50.44 -15.60 -21.78
C ARG A 26 -51.35 -16.54 -22.56
N ALA A 27 -51.97 -16.01 -23.60
CA ALA A 27 -52.59 -16.82 -24.63
C ALA A 27 -51.43 -17.51 -25.35
N ALA A 28 -51.09 -18.72 -24.92
CA ALA A 28 -50.37 -19.65 -25.78
C ALA A 28 -51.38 -20.09 -26.86
N SER A 29 -51.57 -19.22 -27.85
CA SER A 29 -52.25 -19.57 -29.09
C SER A 29 -51.18 -19.88 -30.13
N SER A 30 -51.22 -21.08 -30.70
CA SER A 30 -50.44 -21.49 -31.87
C SER A 30 -51.13 -21.10 -33.18
N SER A 31 -52.04 -20.13 -33.17
CA SER A 31 -52.65 -19.59 -34.38
C SER A 31 -51.94 -18.31 -34.80
N SER A 32 -51.18 -18.38 -35.90
CA SER A 32 -50.70 -17.20 -36.63
C SER A 32 -51.87 -16.50 -37.32
N GLY A 33 -52.53 -15.59 -36.61
CA GLY A 33 -53.35 -14.56 -37.26
C GLY A 33 -52.43 -13.54 -37.94
N PRO A 34 -52.86 -12.86 -39.01
CA PRO A 34 -52.03 -11.89 -39.70
C PRO A 34 -51.62 -10.79 -38.71
N THR A 35 -50.33 -10.71 -38.43
CA THR A 35 -49.75 -9.53 -37.81
C THR A 35 -50.09 -8.35 -38.70
N PRO A 36 -50.71 -7.26 -38.20
CA PRO A 36 -50.77 -6.05 -39.00
C PRO A 36 -49.33 -5.69 -39.34
N ASP A 37 -49.01 -5.57 -40.63
CA ASP A 37 -47.66 -5.24 -41.11
C ASP A 37 -47.16 -4.03 -40.31
N ALA A 38 -46.29 -4.29 -39.34
CA ALA A 38 -45.60 -3.23 -38.64
C ALA A 38 -44.69 -2.62 -39.69
N SER A 39 -45.10 -1.47 -40.23
CA SER A 39 -44.35 -0.81 -41.29
C SER A 39 -42.87 -0.71 -40.86
N PRO A 40 -41.91 -0.93 -41.77
CA PRO A 40 -40.48 -0.90 -41.45
C PRO A 40 -40.07 0.41 -40.74
N LEU A 41 -40.80 1.49 -41.02
CA LEU A 41 -40.72 2.77 -40.32
C LEU A 41 -40.96 2.65 -38.80
N LYS A 42 -42.01 1.94 -38.36
CA LYS A 42 -42.35 1.78 -36.93
C LYS A 42 -41.32 0.95 -36.17
N LEU A 43 -40.78 -0.09 -36.80
CA LEU A 43 -39.71 -0.92 -36.24
C LEU A 43 -38.40 -0.13 -36.09
N ASN A 44 -38.05 0.67 -37.10
CA ASN A 44 -36.89 1.55 -37.03
C ASN A 44 -37.05 2.63 -35.96
N ILE A 45 -38.24 3.24 -35.83
CA ILE A 45 -38.54 4.22 -34.77
C ILE A 45 -38.42 3.56 -33.38
N ALA A 46 -38.94 2.35 -33.20
CA ALA A 46 -38.85 1.64 -31.92
C ALA A 46 -37.41 1.28 -31.53
N ALA A 47 -36.59 0.84 -32.50
CA ALA A 47 -35.18 0.54 -32.29
C ALA A 47 -34.33 1.78 -32.01
N VAL A 48 -34.61 2.89 -32.70
CA VAL A 48 -33.95 4.18 -32.43
C VAL A 48 -34.34 4.72 -31.06
N ALA A 49 -35.62 4.64 -30.70
CA ALA A 49 -36.11 5.09 -29.40
C ALA A 49 -35.51 4.28 -28.24
N SER A 50 -35.44 2.95 -28.35
CA SER A 50 -34.85 2.10 -27.31
C SER A 50 -33.34 2.35 -27.16
N THR A 51 -32.63 2.54 -28.27
CA THR A 51 -31.20 2.87 -28.26
C THR A 51 -30.95 4.24 -27.64
N ALA A 52 -31.77 5.25 -27.95
CA ALA A 52 -31.68 6.57 -27.37
C ALA A 52 -31.94 6.56 -25.86
N VAL A 53 -32.92 5.78 -25.38
CA VAL A 53 -33.19 5.60 -23.96
C VAL A 53 -32.04 4.87 -23.26
N ALA A 54 -31.46 3.84 -23.87
CA ALA A 54 -30.32 3.12 -23.31
C ALA A 54 -29.06 3.99 -23.23
N ALA A 55 -28.74 4.73 -24.31
CA ALA A 55 -27.61 5.66 -24.31
C ALA A 55 -27.83 6.81 -23.31
N GLY A 56 -29.06 7.36 -23.26
CA GLY A 56 -29.43 8.40 -22.32
C GLY A 56 -29.37 7.94 -20.85
N SER A 57 -29.78 6.71 -20.56
CA SER A 57 -29.71 6.16 -19.19
C SER A 57 -28.28 5.84 -18.75
N ILE A 58 -27.43 5.35 -19.65
CA ILE A 58 -26.00 5.17 -19.38
C ILE A 58 -25.33 6.53 -19.16
N ALA A 59 -25.58 7.52 -20.02
CA ALA A 59 -25.04 8.86 -19.86
C ALA A 59 -25.50 9.52 -18.55
N TRP A 60 -26.78 9.35 -18.19
CA TRP A 60 -27.33 9.84 -16.93
C TRP A 60 -26.71 9.14 -15.71
N TYR A 61 -26.51 7.82 -15.79
CA TYR A 61 -25.83 7.06 -14.74
C TYR A 61 -24.38 7.53 -14.56
N TYR A 62 -23.62 7.71 -15.64
CA TYR A 62 -22.26 8.27 -15.57
C TYR A 62 -22.24 9.73 -15.13
N HIS A 63 -23.25 10.54 -15.46
CA HIS A 63 -23.33 11.90 -14.95
C HIS A 63 -23.57 11.94 -13.43
N LEU A 64 -24.45 11.05 -12.93
CA LEU A 64 -24.85 11.03 -11.52
C LEU A 64 -23.84 10.30 -10.62
N TYR A 65 -23.18 9.25 -11.13
CA TYR A 65 -22.30 8.36 -10.35
C TYR A 65 -20.87 8.24 -10.91
N GLY A 66 -20.57 8.86 -12.05
CA GLY A 66 -19.24 8.82 -12.67
C GLY A 66 -18.21 9.76 -12.06
N PRO A 67 -18.54 10.92 -11.45
CA PRO A 67 -17.55 11.70 -10.73
C PRO A 67 -17.06 10.90 -9.52
N THR A 68 -15.78 10.52 -9.53
CA THR A 68 -15.13 9.97 -8.34
C THR A 68 -15.04 11.08 -7.30
N ALA A 69 -15.63 10.87 -6.13
CA ALA A 69 -15.43 11.77 -5.00
C ALA A 69 -13.96 11.67 -4.57
N HIS A 70 -13.18 12.70 -4.87
CA HIS A 70 -11.83 12.83 -4.31
C HIS A 70 -11.97 13.28 -2.86
N ALA A 71 -11.55 12.42 -1.93
CA ALA A 71 -11.62 12.71 -0.50
C ALA A 71 -10.64 13.83 -0.09
N MET A 72 -9.58 14.04 -0.88
CA MET A 72 -8.48 14.98 -0.61
C MET A 72 -8.10 15.69 -1.91
N THR A 73 -7.60 16.91 -1.80
CA THR A 73 -6.95 17.63 -2.90
C THR A 73 -5.55 17.05 -3.16
N PRO A 74 -4.97 17.23 -4.36
CA PRO A 74 -3.61 16.76 -4.64
C PRO A 74 -2.54 17.33 -3.68
N ALA A 75 -2.75 18.54 -3.17
CA ALA A 75 -1.85 19.14 -2.17
C ALA A 75 -1.96 18.45 -0.81
N GLU A 76 -3.16 18.06 -0.39
CA GLU A 76 -3.39 17.34 0.86
C GLU A 76 -2.91 15.89 0.79
N GLU A 77 -3.03 15.24 -0.37
CA GLU A 77 -2.53 13.88 -0.60
C GLU A 77 -0.99 13.86 -0.70
N GLY A 78 -0.39 14.92 -1.25
CA GLY A 78 1.01 14.95 -1.63
C GLY A 78 1.24 14.35 -3.02
N LEU A 79 2.32 14.77 -3.68
CA LEU A 79 2.72 14.23 -4.97
C LEU A 79 3.13 12.77 -4.81
N HIS A 80 2.59 11.89 -5.65
CA HIS A 80 2.98 10.48 -5.66
C HIS A 80 4.45 10.34 -6.10
N PRO A 81 5.28 9.56 -5.37
CA PRO A 81 6.66 9.35 -5.75
C PRO A 81 6.75 8.53 -7.05
N THR A 82 7.80 8.80 -7.83
CA THR A 82 8.12 7.97 -9.00
C THR A 82 8.60 6.59 -8.55
N ALA A 83 8.28 5.54 -9.30
CA ALA A 83 8.81 4.21 -9.05
C ALA A 83 10.29 4.15 -9.47
N TYR A 84 11.20 4.27 -8.51
CA TYR A 84 12.63 4.19 -8.77
C TYR A 84 13.07 2.73 -8.90
N PRO A 85 14.03 2.41 -9.79
CA PRO A 85 14.43 1.02 -10.07
C PRO A 85 15.39 0.48 -9.01
N TRP A 86 14.93 0.34 -7.77
CA TRP A 86 15.74 -0.21 -6.66
C TRP A 86 16.17 -1.65 -6.94
N VAL A 87 17.46 -1.94 -6.79
CA VAL A 87 18.03 -3.27 -7.06
C VAL A 87 17.38 -4.32 -6.16
N HIS A 88 17.24 -4.01 -4.87
CA HIS A 88 16.64 -4.88 -3.88
C HIS A 88 15.12 -5.09 -4.07
N GLN A 89 14.43 -4.43 -5.00
CA GLN A 89 13.04 -4.77 -5.32
C GLN A 89 12.94 -5.96 -6.28
N GLN A 90 14.01 -6.28 -7.01
CA GLN A 90 14.02 -7.41 -7.94
C GLN A 90 13.88 -8.75 -7.17
N PHE A 91 13.20 -9.72 -7.78
CA PHE A 91 12.79 -10.96 -7.11
C PHE A 91 13.97 -11.79 -6.55
N LEU A 92 15.11 -11.78 -7.23
CA LEU A 92 16.30 -12.59 -6.90
C LEU A 92 17.49 -11.74 -6.41
N LYS A 93 17.29 -10.46 -6.12
CA LYS A 93 18.34 -9.57 -5.63
C LYS A 93 18.17 -9.28 -4.15
N SER A 94 19.30 -9.30 -3.44
CA SER A 94 19.43 -8.86 -2.06
C SER A 94 19.62 -7.35 -1.97
N PHE A 95 19.80 -6.84 -0.77
CA PHE A 95 20.40 -5.52 -0.56
C PHE A 95 21.81 -5.43 -1.14
N ASP A 96 22.20 -4.21 -1.49
CA ASP A 96 23.62 -3.85 -1.67
C ASP A 96 24.22 -3.48 -0.31
N HIS A 97 24.97 -4.40 0.29
CA HIS A 97 25.53 -4.22 1.64
C HIS A 97 26.54 -3.07 1.73
N GLN A 98 27.19 -2.69 0.62
CA GLN A 98 28.06 -1.51 0.61
C GLN A 98 27.23 -0.22 0.65
N ALA A 99 26.08 -0.18 -0.04
CA ALA A 99 25.11 0.90 0.11
C ALA A 99 24.51 0.95 1.52
N LEU A 100 24.29 -0.19 2.18
CA LEU A 100 23.85 -0.22 3.58
C LEU A 100 24.90 0.40 4.52
N ARG A 101 26.19 0.09 4.33
CA ARG A 101 27.27 0.67 5.14
C ARG A 101 27.35 2.19 4.96
N ARG A 102 27.35 2.66 3.70
CA ARG A 102 27.34 4.10 3.38
C ARG A 102 26.08 4.79 3.90
N GLY A 103 24.93 4.16 3.78
CA GLY A 103 23.66 4.69 4.29
C GLY A 103 23.62 4.80 5.81
N PHE A 104 24.23 3.84 6.50
CA PHE A 104 24.42 3.93 7.95
C PHE A 104 25.34 5.09 8.35
N GLN A 105 26.41 5.34 7.58
CA GLN A 105 27.26 6.52 7.79
C GLN A 105 26.46 7.82 7.67
N VAL A 106 25.66 7.98 6.60
CA VAL A 106 24.76 9.14 6.42
C VAL A 106 23.77 9.26 7.58
N TYR A 107 23.17 8.16 8.03
CA TYR A 107 22.27 8.19 9.19
C TYR A 107 23.00 8.72 10.44
N ARG A 108 24.19 8.20 10.74
CA ARG A 108 24.96 8.59 11.93
C ARG A 108 25.40 10.06 11.90
N GLU A 109 25.88 10.53 10.75
CA GLU A 109 26.46 11.88 10.61
C GLU A 109 25.42 12.98 10.39
N VAL A 110 24.26 12.64 9.84
CA VAL A 110 23.21 13.62 9.49
C VAL A 110 21.94 13.43 10.30
N CYS A 111 21.39 12.21 10.32
CA CYS A 111 20.04 11.97 10.83
C CYS A 111 19.99 11.72 12.34
N ALA A 112 21.03 11.11 12.92
CA ALA A 112 21.06 10.66 14.31
C ALA A 112 20.96 11.81 15.33
N ALA A 113 21.23 13.04 14.92
CA ALA A 113 21.04 14.23 15.75
C ALA A 113 19.57 14.53 16.08
N CYS A 114 18.63 14.12 15.21
CA CYS A 114 17.20 14.41 15.37
C CYS A 114 16.31 13.16 15.33
N HIS A 115 16.77 12.07 14.71
CA HIS A 115 15.99 10.85 14.51
C HIS A 115 16.51 9.65 15.30
N SER A 116 15.63 9.05 16.10
CA SER A 116 15.89 7.78 16.75
C SER A 116 15.83 6.59 15.77
N LEU A 117 16.57 5.54 16.12
CA LEU A 117 16.55 4.23 15.47
C LEU A 117 16.40 3.12 16.54
N SER A 118 15.33 3.25 17.33
CA SER A 118 15.12 2.53 18.59
C SER A 118 15.01 1.01 18.48
N ARG A 119 14.79 0.45 17.28
CA ARG A 119 14.60 -1.00 17.09
C ARG A 119 15.81 -1.69 16.48
N VAL A 120 16.91 -0.98 16.24
CA VAL A 120 18.13 -1.54 15.65
C VAL A 120 19.24 -1.61 16.70
N PRO A 121 19.55 -2.80 17.25
CA PRO A 121 20.68 -2.99 18.15
C PRO A 121 21.99 -3.14 17.39
N TYR A 122 23.13 -2.74 17.99
CA TYR A 122 24.43 -2.79 17.31
C TYR A 122 24.78 -4.18 16.75
N ARG A 123 24.38 -5.25 17.44
CA ARG A 123 24.58 -6.65 17.00
C ARG A 123 24.01 -6.98 15.63
N THR A 124 22.99 -6.28 15.13
CA THR A 124 22.43 -6.57 13.79
C THR A 124 23.30 -6.01 12.66
N LEU A 125 24.17 -5.03 12.96
CA LEU A 125 25.12 -4.47 12.01
C LEU A 125 26.26 -5.45 11.72
N VAL A 126 26.59 -6.30 12.70
CA VAL A 126 27.66 -7.30 12.64
C VAL A 126 27.39 -8.33 11.54
N GLY A 127 28.32 -8.47 10.61
CA GLY A 127 28.21 -9.40 9.48
C GLY A 127 27.24 -8.94 8.39
N THR A 128 26.52 -7.84 8.61
CA THR A 128 25.67 -7.21 7.61
C THR A 128 26.43 -6.08 6.92
N LEU A 129 26.81 -5.04 7.67
CA LEU A 129 27.43 -3.83 7.13
C LEU A 129 28.77 -3.47 7.81
N MET A 130 29.10 -4.14 8.92
CA MET A 130 30.37 -3.96 9.63
C MET A 130 30.84 -5.24 10.31
N THR A 131 32.13 -5.28 10.64
CA THR A 131 32.72 -6.37 11.42
C THR A 131 32.32 -6.29 12.89
N VAL A 132 32.62 -7.35 13.65
CA VAL A 132 32.37 -7.39 15.10
C VAL A 132 33.13 -6.26 15.81
N ASP A 133 34.39 -6.05 15.46
CA ASP A 133 35.27 -5.08 16.11
C ASP A 133 34.84 -3.64 15.80
N GLU A 134 34.46 -3.36 14.55
CA GLU A 134 33.89 -2.07 14.16
C GLU A 134 32.59 -1.76 14.90
N ALA A 135 31.65 -2.72 14.96
CA ALA A 135 30.38 -2.54 15.68
C ALA A 135 30.58 -2.36 17.18
N LYS A 136 31.60 -3.02 17.74
CA LYS A 136 31.93 -2.90 19.15
C LYS A 136 32.53 -1.54 19.46
N ALA A 137 33.50 -1.09 18.67
CA ALA A 137 34.09 0.25 18.81
C ALA A 137 33.00 1.33 18.72
N LEU A 138 32.07 1.19 17.76
CA LEU A 138 30.94 2.10 17.60
C LEU A 138 29.98 2.12 18.81
N ALA A 139 29.73 0.96 19.42
CA ALA A 139 28.90 0.89 20.61
C ALA A 139 29.58 1.58 21.80
N GLU A 140 30.90 1.40 21.93
CA GLU A 140 31.72 1.97 23.00
C GLU A 140 31.86 3.51 22.92
N GLU A 141 31.54 4.14 21.78
CA GLU A 141 31.48 5.60 21.63
C GLU A 141 30.35 6.25 22.45
N ASN A 142 29.34 5.48 22.85
CA ASN A 142 28.16 5.98 23.57
C ASN A 142 28.08 5.40 24.99
N GLU A 143 27.51 6.19 25.90
CA GLU A 143 27.29 5.80 27.30
C GLU A 143 25.86 5.32 27.54
N TYR A 144 25.72 4.30 28.39
CA TYR A 144 24.45 3.68 28.76
C TYR A 144 24.39 3.41 30.26
N ASP A 145 23.18 3.50 30.81
CA ASP A 145 22.91 3.18 32.21
C ASP A 145 23.25 1.70 32.53
N THR A 146 23.89 1.48 33.67
CA THR A 146 24.09 0.16 34.27
C THR A 146 22.88 -0.28 35.07
N GLU A 147 22.90 -1.53 35.54
CA GLU A 147 22.04 -1.92 36.65
C GLU A 147 22.46 -1.14 37.92
N PRO A 148 21.51 -0.83 38.83
CA PRO A 148 21.85 -0.20 40.11
C PRO A 148 22.88 -1.04 40.88
N ASN A 149 23.92 -0.39 41.40
CA ASN A 149 24.93 -1.05 42.23
C ASN A 149 24.38 -1.37 43.65
N ASP A 150 25.21 -1.93 44.54
CA ASP A 150 24.80 -2.29 45.91
C ASP A 150 24.34 -1.10 46.78
N GLN A 151 24.57 0.14 46.33
CA GLN A 151 24.13 1.37 46.98
C GLN A 151 22.85 1.95 46.34
N GLY A 152 22.38 1.34 45.25
CA GLY A 152 21.21 1.79 44.48
C GLY A 152 21.52 2.87 43.44
N ASP A 153 22.80 3.18 43.21
CA ASP A 153 23.22 4.18 42.23
C ASP A 153 23.33 3.56 40.83
N ILE A 154 22.85 4.28 39.82
CA ILE A 154 22.94 3.91 38.40
C ILE A 154 24.18 4.61 37.82
N GLU A 155 25.17 3.82 37.44
CA GLU A 155 26.40 4.31 36.80
C GLU A 155 26.27 4.29 35.28
N GLN A 156 27.15 5.00 34.58
CA GLN A 156 27.27 4.92 33.13
C GLN A 156 28.31 3.87 32.75
N ARG A 157 28.07 3.14 31.67
CA ARG A 157 29.04 2.24 31.05
C ARG A 157 29.16 2.50 29.56
N PRO A 158 30.30 2.17 28.94
CA PRO A 158 30.37 2.13 27.49
C PRO A 158 29.35 1.13 26.93
N GLY A 159 28.86 1.44 25.73
CA GLY A 159 27.94 0.57 25.01
C GLY A 159 28.55 -0.76 24.64
N LYS A 160 27.69 -1.76 24.47
CA LYS A 160 28.03 -3.10 23.99
C LYS A 160 27.12 -3.49 22.84
N LEU A 161 27.49 -4.54 22.10
CA LEU A 161 26.74 -5.02 20.92
C LEU A 161 25.26 -5.33 21.20
N SER A 162 24.89 -5.65 22.44
CA SER A 162 23.50 -5.93 22.79
C SER A 162 22.62 -4.69 22.90
N ASP A 163 23.22 -3.50 23.04
CA ASP A 163 22.51 -2.24 23.23
C ASP A 163 21.90 -1.73 21.92
N TYR A 164 20.92 -0.83 22.06
CA TYR A 164 20.25 -0.14 20.97
C TYR A 164 20.89 1.22 20.72
N MET A 165 20.77 1.72 19.48
CA MET A 165 21.20 3.06 19.14
C MET A 165 20.62 4.10 20.11
N PRO A 166 21.42 5.06 20.59
CA PRO A 166 20.95 6.07 21.53
C PRO A 166 19.89 6.95 20.85
N ALA A 167 18.88 7.34 21.62
CA ALA A 167 17.91 8.32 21.15
C ALA A 167 18.50 9.74 21.23
N PRO A 168 18.28 10.61 20.23
CA PRO A 168 18.77 11.99 20.27
C PRO A 168 18.14 12.85 21.37
N TYR A 169 16.96 12.45 21.83
CA TYR A 169 16.21 13.16 22.84
C TYR A 169 15.77 12.21 23.96
N LYS A 170 15.75 12.72 25.19
CA LYS A 170 15.31 11.98 26.37
C LYS A 170 13.83 11.58 26.35
N ASN A 171 12.99 12.37 25.67
CA ASN A 171 11.55 12.16 25.55
C ASN A 171 10.95 13.00 24.40
N ASP A 172 9.69 12.74 24.09
CA ASP A 172 8.94 13.41 23.02
C ASP A 172 8.80 14.91 23.25
N GLU A 173 8.65 15.37 24.50
CA GLU A 173 8.53 16.79 24.83
C GLU A 173 9.84 17.54 24.54
N ALA A 174 10.99 16.95 24.85
CA ALA A 174 12.29 17.52 24.51
C ALA A 174 12.50 17.57 23.00
N ALA A 175 12.09 16.52 22.28
CA ALA A 175 12.16 16.48 20.83
C ALA A 175 11.30 17.58 20.19
N ARG A 176 10.05 17.77 20.67
CA ARG A 176 9.16 18.84 20.19
C ARG A 176 9.69 20.23 20.51
N ALA A 177 10.22 20.43 21.72
CA ALA A 177 10.79 21.70 22.14
C ALA A 177 11.99 22.10 21.24
N ALA A 178 12.83 21.14 20.86
CA ALA A 178 13.98 21.38 19.99
C ALA A 178 13.61 21.60 18.51
N ASN A 179 12.43 21.15 18.07
CA ASN A 179 12.03 21.13 16.65
C ASN A 179 10.72 21.90 16.38
N ASN A 180 10.56 23.09 16.97
CA ASN A 180 9.41 23.99 16.74
C ASN A 180 8.03 23.31 16.93
N GLY A 181 7.92 22.40 17.90
CA GLY A 181 6.69 21.67 18.23
C GLY A 181 6.48 20.38 17.42
N ALA A 182 7.26 20.15 16.36
CA ALA A 182 7.21 18.93 15.58
C ALA A 182 8.01 17.81 16.26
N LEU A 183 7.51 16.57 16.19
CA LEU A 183 8.21 15.40 16.70
C LEU A 183 8.83 14.64 15.52
N PRO A 184 10.17 14.56 15.42
CA PRO A 184 10.82 13.70 14.45
C PRO A 184 10.41 12.24 14.68
N PRO A 185 9.89 11.53 13.68
CA PRO A 185 9.52 10.12 13.84
C PRO A 185 10.75 9.24 13.99
N ASP A 186 10.60 8.15 14.75
CA ASP A 186 11.56 7.04 14.78
C ASP A 186 11.68 6.43 13.38
N LEU A 187 12.93 6.24 12.91
CA LEU A 187 13.18 5.81 11.53
C LEU A 187 13.24 4.28 11.38
N SER A 188 13.14 3.51 12.46
CA SER A 188 13.35 2.05 12.40
C SER A 188 12.41 1.33 11.44
N LEU A 189 11.21 1.86 11.23
CA LEU A 189 10.18 1.25 10.37
C LEU A 189 9.63 2.23 9.33
N ILE A 190 10.30 3.36 9.09
CA ILE A 190 9.71 4.48 8.34
C ILE A 190 9.36 4.12 6.89
N THR A 191 10.18 3.28 6.25
CA THR A 191 9.96 2.76 4.89
C THR A 191 8.75 1.83 4.79
N LYS A 192 8.32 1.21 5.90
CA LYS A 192 7.08 0.40 5.97
C LYS A 192 5.89 1.16 6.51
N ALA A 193 6.15 2.26 7.23
CA ALA A 193 5.13 3.11 7.84
C ALA A 193 4.61 4.21 6.90
N ARG A 194 5.08 4.26 5.65
CA ARG A 194 4.66 5.25 4.65
C ARG A 194 4.30 4.55 3.34
N HIS A 195 3.24 5.04 2.70
CA HIS A 195 2.90 4.63 1.34
C HIS A 195 4.04 5.03 0.39
N GLY A 196 4.32 4.20 -0.62
CA GLY A 196 5.46 4.37 -1.52
C GLY A 196 6.81 3.88 -0.95
N GLY A 197 6.93 3.72 0.37
CA GLY A 197 8.12 3.16 1.02
C GLY A 197 9.43 3.84 0.60
N CYS A 198 10.36 3.08 0.02
CA CYS A 198 11.66 3.61 -0.41
C CYS A 198 11.52 4.77 -1.40
N ASP A 199 10.58 4.68 -2.34
CA ASP A 199 10.34 5.72 -3.34
C ASP A 199 9.91 7.03 -2.69
N TYR A 200 9.07 6.95 -1.66
CA TYR A 200 8.61 8.11 -0.90
C TYR A 200 9.76 8.76 -0.12
N ILE A 201 10.58 7.97 0.59
CA ILE A 201 11.68 8.53 1.40
C ILE A 201 12.73 9.19 0.51
N PHE A 202 13.12 8.55 -0.58
CA PHE A 202 14.06 9.14 -1.54
C PHE A 202 13.50 10.43 -2.14
N ALA A 203 12.27 10.40 -2.66
CA ALA A 203 11.62 11.58 -3.24
C ALA A 203 11.44 12.71 -2.23
N LEU A 204 11.13 12.39 -0.96
CA LEU A 204 11.03 13.38 0.10
C LEU A 204 12.37 14.07 0.33
N LEU A 205 13.46 13.30 0.45
CA LEU A 205 14.80 13.85 0.73
C LEU A 205 15.34 14.71 -0.42
N THR A 206 15.10 14.32 -1.67
CA THR A 206 15.58 15.05 -2.86
C THR A 206 14.54 16.02 -3.44
N GLY A 207 13.36 16.13 -2.85
CA GLY A 207 12.21 16.83 -3.40
C GLY A 207 12.03 18.27 -2.93
N TYR A 208 12.94 18.80 -2.11
CA TYR A 208 12.88 20.18 -1.63
C TYR A 208 13.26 21.15 -2.76
N PRO A 209 12.33 21.97 -3.28
CA PRO A 209 12.70 23.03 -4.20
C PRO A 209 13.40 24.17 -3.44
N ASP A 210 14.21 24.94 -4.14
CA ASP A 210 14.90 26.10 -3.55
C ASP A 210 13.90 27.20 -3.13
N GLU A 211 12.82 27.37 -3.89
CA GLU A 211 11.72 28.28 -3.57
C GLU A 211 10.36 27.57 -3.73
N PRO A 212 9.38 27.84 -2.84
CA PRO A 212 8.02 27.34 -3.02
C PRO A 212 7.40 27.86 -4.33
N PRO A 213 6.58 27.05 -5.02
CA PRO A 213 5.93 27.48 -6.25
C PRO A 213 4.98 28.66 -6.00
N ALA A 214 4.84 29.54 -6.98
CA ALA A 214 4.01 30.74 -6.86
C ALA A 214 2.57 30.39 -6.43
N GLY A 215 2.13 30.99 -5.31
CA GLY A 215 0.80 30.76 -4.74
C GLY A 215 0.72 29.63 -3.71
N ALA A 216 1.80 28.86 -3.49
CA ALA A 216 1.86 27.92 -2.38
C ALA A 216 1.89 28.66 -1.03
N GLN A 217 0.99 28.26 -0.13
CA GLN A 217 0.92 28.79 1.22
C GLN A 217 1.52 27.78 2.17
N VAL A 218 2.69 28.09 2.73
CA VAL A 218 3.38 27.25 3.71
C VAL A 218 3.23 27.90 5.08
N GLY A 219 2.84 27.13 6.09
CA GLY A 219 2.73 27.63 7.46
C GLY A 219 4.05 28.18 7.98
N ALA A 220 4.00 29.18 8.85
CA ALA A 220 5.20 29.77 9.43
C ALA A 220 6.06 28.70 10.15
N GLY A 221 7.35 28.64 9.82
CA GLY A 221 8.29 27.65 10.37
C GLY A 221 8.27 26.27 9.67
N LEU A 222 7.43 26.07 8.65
CA LEU A 222 7.44 24.89 7.79
C LEU A 222 8.19 25.18 6.49
N ASN A 223 8.72 24.12 5.88
CA ASN A 223 9.36 24.13 4.56
C ASN A 223 8.40 23.52 3.53
N PHE A 224 8.53 23.95 2.27
CA PHE A 224 7.76 23.35 1.18
C PHE A 224 8.41 22.04 0.71
N ASN A 225 7.62 20.97 0.60
CA ASN A 225 8.00 19.75 -0.09
C ASN A 225 6.76 19.15 -0.77
N PRO A 226 6.75 18.99 -2.10
CA PRO A 226 5.56 18.53 -2.82
C PRO A 226 5.17 17.08 -2.49
N TYR A 227 6.10 16.24 -2.05
CA TYR A 227 5.83 14.84 -1.72
C TYR A 227 5.22 14.67 -0.33
N PHE A 228 5.39 15.65 0.57
CA PHE A 228 4.81 15.57 1.90
C PHE A 228 3.30 15.88 1.85
N PRO A 229 2.43 15.08 2.52
CA PRO A 229 1.00 15.37 2.57
C PRO A 229 0.73 16.75 3.18
N GLY A 230 -0.03 17.60 2.47
CA GLY A 230 -0.25 19.00 2.84
C GLY A 230 0.88 19.95 2.42
N THR A 231 1.94 19.47 1.78
CA THR A 231 3.11 20.19 1.25
C THR A 231 3.98 20.98 2.24
N GLY A 232 3.51 21.24 3.45
CA GLY A 232 4.27 21.90 4.51
C GLY A 232 4.89 20.89 5.48
N ILE A 233 6.22 20.78 5.48
CA ILE A 233 6.97 19.86 6.35
C ILE A 233 7.84 20.62 7.35
N ALA A 234 7.88 20.19 8.62
CA ALA A 234 8.69 20.82 9.67
C ALA A 234 10.19 20.43 9.60
N MET A 235 10.56 19.58 8.64
CA MET A 235 11.94 19.14 8.41
C MET A 235 12.61 20.07 7.40
N ALA A 236 13.82 20.54 7.73
CA ALA A 236 14.67 21.30 6.81
C ALA A 236 15.25 20.39 5.72
N ARG A 237 15.74 20.99 4.63
CA ARG A 237 16.61 20.28 3.69
C ARG A 237 17.93 20.00 4.40
N VAL A 238 18.24 18.72 4.64
CA VAL A 238 19.44 18.29 5.39
C VAL A 238 20.50 17.65 4.52
N LEU A 239 20.18 17.32 3.26
CA LEU A 239 21.15 16.77 2.31
C LEU A 239 21.57 17.86 1.31
N TYR A 240 22.87 18.11 1.29
CA TYR A 240 23.59 18.98 0.37
C TYR A 240 24.76 18.21 -0.23
N ASP A 241 25.23 18.58 -1.42
CA ASP A 241 26.32 17.86 -2.07
C ASP A 241 27.60 17.94 -1.23
N ASP A 242 28.31 16.81 -1.15
CA ASP A 242 29.57 16.62 -0.41
C ASP A 242 29.48 16.91 1.10
N LEU A 243 28.31 16.68 1.70
CA LEU A 243 28.09 16.82 3.14
C LEU A 243 28.85 15.79 3.99
N VAL A 244 29.03 14.57 3.47
CA VAL A 244 29.77 13.47 4.10
C VAL A 244 30.88 12.99 3.18
N GLU A 245 31.96 12.46 3.73
CA GLU A 245 33.01 11.82 2.95
C GLU A 245 32.92 10.29 3.14
N TYR A 246 32.59 9.57 2.06
CA TYR A 246 32.46 8.11 2.13
C TYR A 246 33.82 7.43 2.26
N GLU A 247 33.90 6.41 3.12
CA GLU A 247 35.12 5.61 3.34
C GLU A 247 35.69 4.98 2.06
N ASP A 248 34.82 4.67 1.08
CA ASP A 248 35.18 4.01 -0.18
C ASP A 248 35.46 4.98 -1.35
N GLY A 249 35.40 6.29 -1.09
CA GLY A 249 35.64 7.33 -2.09
C GLY A 249 34.50 7.53 -3.09
N THR A 250 33.31 6.97 -2.85
CA THR A 250 32.13 7.25 -3.67
C THR A 250 31.80 8.75 -3.61
N PRO A 251 31.43 9.41 -4.73
CA PRO A 251 31.01 10.81 -4.70
C PRO A 251 29.74 11.00 -3.86
N ALA A 252 29.82 11.85 -2.83
CA ALA A 252 28.74 12.06 -1.86
C ALA A 252 27.75 13.15 -2.33
N THR A 253 27.16 12.95 -3.50
CA THR A 253 26.08 13.83 -3.97
C THR A 253 24.81 13.65 -3.13
N THR A 254 23.94 14.65 -3.12
CA THR A 254 22.62 14.62 -2.45
C THR A 254 21.80 13.38 -2.79
N SER A 255 21.70 13.05 -4.07
CA SER A 255 20.95 11.88 -4.54
C SER A 255 21.63 10.57 -4.16
N GLN A 256 22.97 10.52 -4.14
CA GLN A 256 23.71 9.34 -3.71
C GLN A 256 23.48 9.07 -2.22
N MET A 257 23.65 10.09 -1.36
CA MET A 257 23.34 9.98 0.07
C MET A 257 21.88 9.60 0.33
N ALA A 258 20.94 10.22 -0.39
CA ALA A 258 19.52 9.90 -0.26
C ALA A 258 19.22 8.43 -0.65
N LYS A 259 19.88 7.92 -1.69
CA LYS A 259 19.77 6.51 -2.10
C LYS A 259 20.30 5.59 -0.99
N ASP A 260 21.50 5.86 -0.50
CA ASP A 260 22.16 4.98 0.47
C ASP A 260 21.42 4.96 1.81
N VAL A 261 21.02 6.12 2.33
CA VAL A 261 20.25 6.18 3.59
C VAL A 261 18.89 5.52 3.43
N THR A 262 18.23 5.64 2.27
CA THR A 262 16.96 4.96 2.01
C THR A 262 17.13 3.44 1.98
N GLU A 263 18.21 2.95 1.38
CA GLU A 263 18.53 1.53 1.33
C GLU A 263 18.84 0.98 2.74
N PHE A 264 19.61 1.74 3.55
CA PHE A 264 19.83 1.45 4.96
C PHE A 264 18.53 1.42 5.78
N LEU A 265 17.65 2.41 5.62
CA LEU A 265 16.36 2.45 6.32
C LEU A 265 15.43 1.32 5.87
N ASN A 266 15.54 0.85 4.63
CA ASN A 266 14.80 -0.32 4.18
C ASN A 266 15.31 -1.60 4.87
N TRP A 267 16.63 -1.76 4.99
CA TRP A 267 17.22 -2.84 5.78
C TRP A 267 16.84 -2.76 7.26
N ALA A 268 16.85 -1.56 7.86
CA ALA A 268 16.46 -1.38 9.26
C ALA A 268 15.01 -1.84 9.50
N ALA A 269 14.13 -1.65 8.51
CA ALA A 269 12.73 -2.05 8.59
C ALA A 269 12.46 -3.52 8.22
N GLU A 270 13.29 -4.12 7.36
CA GLU A 270 13.22 -5.51 6.89
C GLU A 270 14.59 -6.20 6.90
N PRO A 271 15.21 -6.42 8.07
CA PRO A 271 16.53 -7.05 8.15
C PRO A 271 16.50 -8.50 7.64
N GLU A 272 15.32 -9.13 7.59
CA GLU A 272 15.14 -10.49 7.11
C GLU A 272 15.00 -10.62 5.58
N MET A 273 14.97 -9.51 4.81
CA MET A 273 14.62 -9.53 3.38
C MET A 273 15.48 -10.51 2.57
N ASP A 274 16.80 -10.55 2.80
CA ASP A 274 17.71 -11.40 2.03
C ASP A 274 17.45 -12.88 2.28
N ASP A 275 17.32 -13.26 3.55
CA ASP A 275 16.97 -14.63 3.95
C ASP A 275 15.54 -15.00 3.56
N ARG A 276 14.60 -14.05 3.61
CA ARG A 276 13.21 -14.22 3.18
C ARG A 276 13.14 -14.52 1.69
N LYS A 277 13.87 -13.81 0.84
CA LYS A 277 13.92 -14.07 -0.61
C LYS A 277 14.63 -15.39 -0.92
N ARG A 278 15.76 -15.66 -0.26
CA ARG A 278 16.50 -16.92 -0.40
C ARG A 278 15.62 -18.12 -0.02
N THR A 279 14.93 -18.04 1.11
CA THR A 279 14.01 -19.08 1.58
C THR A 279 12.77 -19.16 0.69
N GLY A 280 12.22 -18.03 0.26
CA GLY A 280 11.11 -17.96 -0.68
C GLY A 280 11.40 -18.68 -2.00
N LEU A 281 12.60 -18.51 -2.56
CA LEU A 281 13.02 -19.25 -3.76
C LEU A 281 13.04 -20.76 -3.52
N LYS A 282 13.61 -21.22 -2.40
CA LYS A 282 13.62 -22.65 -2.03
C LYS A 282 12.20 -23.19 -1.92
N VAL A 283 11.30 -22.47 -1.26
CA VAL A 283 9.89 -22.84 -1.09
C VAL A 283 9.18 -22.93 -2.43
N LEU A 284 9.38 -21.96 -3.33
CA LEU A 284 8.76 -21.98 -4.67
C LEU A 284 9.21 -23.17 -5.50
N VAL A 285 10.50 -23.51 -5.47
CA VAL A 285 11.02 -24.69 -6.18
C VAL A 285 10.40 -25.97 -5.64
N VAL A 286 10.45 -26.18 -4.32
CA VAL A 286 9.90 -27.40 -3.67
C VAL A 286 8.39 -27.50 -3.92
N THR A 287 7.65 -26.41 -3.74
CA THR A 287 6.20 -26.38 -3.94
C THR A 287 5.82 -26.64 -5.39
N SER A 288 6.59 -26.12 -6.36
CA SER A 288 6.33 -26.37 -7.79
C SER A 288 6.49 -27.85 -8.14
N VAL A 289 7.52 -28.50 -7.61
CA VAL A 289 7.75 -29.95 -7.80
C VAL A 289 6.62 -30.77 -7.15
N LEU A 290 6.28 -30.48 -5.89
CA LEU A 290 5.20 -31.17 -5.19
C LEU A 290 3.85 -30.96 -5.88
N PHE A 291 3.59 -29.75 -6.39
CA PHE A 291 2.39 -29.46 -7.16
C PHE A 291 2.33 -30.29 -8.45
N ALA A 292 3.42 -30.37 -9.22
CA ALA A 292 3.48 -31.19 -10.42
C ALA A 292 3.21 -32.69 -10.13
N ILE A 293 3.82 -33.23 -9.06
CA ILE A 293 3.59 -34.60 -8.60
C ILE A 293 2.12 -34.79 -8.20
N THR A 294 1.55 -33.84 -7.47
CA THR A 294 0.14 -33.89 -7.03
C THR A 294 -0.81 -33.89 -8.23
N VAL A 295 -0.58 -33.03 -9.21
CA VAL A 295 -1.38 -33.00 -10.45
C VAL A 295 -1.26 -34.32 -11.19
N TYR A 296 -0.05 -34.87 -11.31
CA TYR A 296 0.19 -36.17 -11.95
C TYR A 296 -0.58 -37.29 -11.24
N VAL A 297 -0.43 -37.44 -9.93
CA VAL A 297 -1.11 -38.46 -9.13
C VAL A 297 -2.63 -38.31 -9.23
N LYS A 298 -3.15 -37.07 -9.18
CA LYS A 298 -4.58 -36.81 -9.37
C LYS A 298 -5.06 -37.25 -10.74
N ARG A 299 -4.32 -36.96 -11.82
CA ARG A 299 -4.67 -37.38 -13.18
C ARG A 299 -4.63 -38.90 -13.32
N TYR A 300 -3.62 -39.54 -12.79
CA TYR A 300 -3.47 -41.00 -12.78
C TYR A 300 -4.64 -41.68 -12.04
N LYS A 301 -4.92 -41.29 -10.79
CA LYS A 301 -5.98 -41.90 -9.98
C LYS A 301 -7.39 -41.64 -10.53
N TRP A 302 -7.62 -40.50 -11.17
CA TRP A 302 -8.92 -40.16 -11.77
C TRP A 302 -9.08 -40.63 -13.22
N ALA A 303 -8.05 -41.25 -13.82
CA ALA A 303 -8.08 -41.63 -15.23
C ALA A 303 -9.26 -42.54 -15.55
N TRP A 304 -9.46 -43.61 -14.76
CA TRP A 304 -10.53 -44.59 -14.96
C TRP A 304 -11.94 -43.98 -14.87
N LEU A 305 -12.18 -43.07 -13.93
CA LEU A 305 -13.47 -42.40 -13.78
C LEU A 305 -13.74 -41.44 -14.95
N LYS A 306 -12.68 -40.77 -15.43
CA LYS A 306 -12.78 -39.83 -16.56
C LYS A 306 -12.87 -40.55 -17.91
N SER A 307 -12.36 -41.77 -18.03
CA SER A 307 -12.45 -42.60 -19.24
C SER A 307 -13.65 -43.55 -19.24
N ARG A 308 -14.45 -43.60 -18.18
CA ARG A 308 -15.60 -44.51 -18.06
C ARG A 308 -16.66 -44.19 -19.12
N LYS A 309 -17.03 -45.19 -19.91
CA LYS A 309 -18.21 -45.15 -20.79
C LYS A 309 -19.38 -45.83 -20.06
N ILE A 310 -20.54 -45.20 -20.05
CA ILE A 310 -21.76 -45.72 -19.43
C ILE A 310 -22.72 -46.13 -20.55
N ALA A 311 -23.14 -47.38 -20.56
CA ALA A 311 -24.24 -47.86 -21.39
C ALA A 311 -25.46 -48.07 -20.50
N TYR A 312 -26.61 -47.57 -20.93
CA TYR A 312 -27.89 -47.82 -20.28
C TYR A 312 -28.78 -48.60 -21.24
N ASP A 313 -29.05 -49.85 -20.89
CA ASP A 313 -30.01 -50.70 -21.58
C ASP A 313 -31.32 -50.71 -20.76
N PRO A 314 -32.36 -49.98 -21.20
CA PRO A 314 -33.60 -49.91 -20.44
C PRO A 314 -34.27 -51.28 -20.40
N PRO A 315 -34.84 -51.70 -19.25
CA PRO A 315 -35.56 -52.96 -19.17
C PRO A 315 -36.75 -52.96 -20.16
N LYS A 316 -37.03 -54.13 -20.76
CA LYS A 316 -38.21 -54.32 -21.61
C LYS A 316 -39.46 -54.03 -20.79
N ALA A 317 -40.31 -53.12 -21.26
CA ALA A 317 -41.62 -52.91 -20.68
C ALA A 317 -42.45 -54.18 -20.87
N GLU A 318 -42.74 -54.90 -19.78
CA GLU A 318 -43.77 -55.94 -19.79
C GLU A 318 -45.12 -55.23 -19.90
N ASN A 319 -45.75 -55.28 -21.08
CA ASN A 319 -47.17 -54.99 -21.22
C ASN A 319 -47.97 -56.17 -20.65
N THR A 320 -47.94 -56.36 -19.33
CA THR A 320 -48.91 -57.18 -18.62
C THR A 320 -50.26 -56.46 -18.68
N HIS A 321 -50.96 -56.64 -19.80
CA HIS A 321 -52.39 -56.38 -19.86
C HIS A 321 -53.08 -57.39 -18.93
N HIS A 322 -53.27 -57.01 -17.66
CA HIS A 322 -54.25 -57.67 -16.81
C HIS A 322 -55.63 -57.46 -17.46
N ARG A 323 -56.11 -58.46 -18.21
CA ARG A 323 -57.51 -58.52 -18.63
C ARG A 323 -58.33 -58.85 -17.38
N LEU A 324 -59.05 -57.83 -16.90
CA LEU A 324 -60.20 -57.98 -16.01
C LEU A 324 -61.35 -58.68 -16.75
#